data_AF-A0A9E8QNU4-F1
#
_entry.id   AF-A0A9E8QNU4-F1
#
_cell.length_a   1.000
_cell.length_b   1.000
_cell.length_c   1.000
_cell.angle_alpha   90.00
_cell.angle_beta   90.00
_cell.angle_gamma   90.00
#
_symmetry.space_group_name_H-M   'P 1'
#
loop_
_entity.id
_entity.type
_entity.pdbx_description
1 polymer ?
#
loop_
_entity_poly.entity_id
_entity_poly.type
_entity_poly.pdbx_seq_one_letter_code
_entity_poly.pdbx_strand_id
1 'polypeptide(L)'
;MTNFNESEHPRAADGAFTEKRQSEPQVSLTSREVFEQRLRTTSTEAGLGGVMPQILDVVHDRENVSQEDLMDLEAGDITALYDDHIAPAIDAAEFDLSNRTATAEASDVRAHLTRVAREAGLEVMGEVLSVLRDRETVSDSTFGALTADDITALYEEHISAGIDDAERELQGSN
;
A
#
# COMPACT_ATOMS: atom_id res chain seq x y z
N MET A 1 27.65 -74.01 -33.68
CA MET A 1 27.13 -74.16 -32.30
C MET A 1 27.03 -72.78 -31.70
N THR A 2 25.83 -72.37 -31.27
CA THR A 2 25.49 -71.63 -30.03
C THR A 2 23.97 -71.42 -30.05
N ASN A 3 23.35 -71.67 -28.90
CA ASN A 3 21.92 -71.83 -28.60
C ASN A 3 21.11 -70.52 -28.88
N PHE A 4 19.79 -70.48 -29.19
CA PHE A 4 18.61 -70.90 -28.39
C PHE A 4 18.72 -70.47 -26.91
N ASN A 5 17.85 -69.68 -26.29
CA ASN A 5 16.64 -68.98 -26.70
C ASN A 5 16.60 -67.65 -25.88
N GLU A 6 15.57 -66.81 -25.85
CA GLU A 6 14.19 -66.88 -26.34
C GLU A 6 13.77 -65.49 -26.88
N SER A 7 12.52 -65.32 -27.34
CA SER A 7 11.96 -64.01 -27.68
C SER A 7 10.44 -64.04 -27.53
N GLU A 8 9.94 -63.53 -26.41
CA GLU A 8 8.50 -63.39 -26.19
C GLU A 8 7.93 -62.17 -26.93
N HIS A 9 6.82 -62.40 -27.63
CA HIS A 9 6.09 -61.42 -28.44
C HIS A 9 4.93 -60.78 -27.60
N PRO A 10 4.13 -59.83 -28.12
CA PRO A 10 3.93 -58.55 -27.42
C PRO A 10 2.52 -58.38 -26.84
N ARG A 11 2.34 -57.38 -25.97
CA ARG A 11 1.03 -56.72 -25.79
C ARG A 11 1.14 -55.21 -25.67
N ALA A 12 0.13 -54.53 -26.20
CA ALA A 12 0.09 -53.08 -26.40
C ALA A 12 -0.42 -52.31 -25.18
N ALA A 13 0.09 -51.09 -25.02
CA ALA A 13 -0.65 -49.85 -24.75
C ALA A 13 0.30 -48.71 -25.17
N ASP A 14 -0.05 -47.82 -26.11
CA ASP A 14 -1.04 -46.73 -25.96
C ASP A 14 -0.64 -45.74 -24.84
N GLY A 15 -0.36 -44.49 -25.22
CA GLY A 15 0.27 -43.52 -24.31
C GLY A 15 1.08 -42.44 -25.02
N ALA A 16 0.46 -41.71 -25.95
CA ALA A 16 1.06 -40.50 -26.51
C ALA A 16 1.17 -39.41 -25.43
N PHE A 17 2.32 -39.33 -24.75
CA PHE A 17 2.67 -38.18 -23.91
C PHE A 17 2.90 -36.96 -24.80
N THR A 18 1.80 -36.34 -25.20
CA THR A 18 1.80 -34.96 -25.70
C THR A 18 2.12 -34.10 -24.50
N GLU A 19 3.39 -33.74 -24.36
CA GLU A 19 3.90 -32.86 -23.33
C GLU A 19 3.25 -31.48 -23.52
N LYS A 20 2.06 -31.30 -22.92
CA LYS A 20 1.43 -30.00 -22.76
C LYS A 20 2.36 -29.20 -21.85
N ARG A 21 3.29 -28.47 -22.47
CA ARG A 21 3.85 -27.27 -21.85
C ARG A 21 2.67 -26.34 -21.60
N GLN A 22 2.11 -26.42 -20.40
CA GLN A 22 1.34 -25.33 -19.85
C GLN A 22 2.31 -24.17 -19.83
N SER A 23 2.12 -23.24 -20.76
CA SER A 23 2.70 -21.91 -20.66
C SER A 23 2.23 -21.38 -19.31
N GLU A 24 3.15 -21.31 -18.35
CA GLU A 24 2.94 -20.47 -17.18
C GLU A 24 2.53 -19.09 -17.71
N PRO A 25 1.42 -18.51 -17.24
CA PRO A 25 1.07 -17.16 -17.60
C PRO A 25 2.16 -16.26 -17.01
N GLN A 26 3.14 -15.91 -17.84
CA GLN A 26 4.05 -14.80 -17.58
C GLN A 26 3.18 -13.55 -17.50
N VAL A 27 2.71 -13.25 -16.29
CA VAL A 27 1.99 -12.02 -15.98
C VAL A 27 2.97 -10.91 -16.27
N SER A 28 2.82 -10.32 -17.46
CA SER A 28 3.59 -9.18 -17.90
C SER A 28 3.02 -8.00 -17.12
N LEU A 29 3.55 -7.80 -15.92
CA LEU A 29 3.22 -6.67 -15.06
C LEU A 29 3.41 -5.39 -15.88
N THR A 30 2.40 -4.54 -15.87
CA THR A 30 2.46 -3.20 -16.46
C THR A 30 3.49 -2.35 -15.71
N SER A 31 4.00 -1.29 -16.34
CA SER A 31 4.96 -0.37 -15.69
C SER A 31 4.44 0.19 -14.37
N ARG A 32 3.12 0.33 -14.24
CA ARG A 32 2.41 0.79 -13.04
C ARG A 32 2.41 -0.28 -11.93
N GLU A 33 2.11 -1.55 -12.26
CA GLU A 33 2.17 -2.65 -11.28
C GLU A 33 3.61 -2.89 -10.77
N VAL A 34 4.62 -2.77 -11.64
CA VAL A 34 6.04 -2.85 -11.25
C VAL A 34 6.41 -1.72 -10.30
N PHE A 35 5.95 -0.49 -10.57
CA PHE A 35 6.13 0.67 -9.72
C PHE A 35 5.47 0.52 -8.34
N GLU A 36 4.18 0.18 -8.29
CA GLU A 36 3.47 -0.06 -7.03
C GLU A 36 4.11 -1.18 -6.22
N GLN A 37 4.58 -2.25 -6.88
CA GLN A 37 5.32 -3.33 -6.22
C GLN A 37 6.67 -2.85 -5.66
N ARG A 38 7.42 -2.02 -6.41
CA ARG A 38 8.69 -1.44 -5.95
C ARG A 38 8.48 -0.52 -4.77
N LEU A 39 7.58 0.46 -4.88
CA LEU A 39 7.24 1.37 -3.77
C LEU A 39 6.80 0.60 -2.52
N ARG A 40 5.86 -0.35 -2.66
CA ARG A 40 5.43 -1.18 -1.52
C ARG A 40 6.60 -1.92 -0.89
N THR A 41 7.53 -2.44 -1.68
CA THR A 41 8.72 -3.14 -1.17
C THR A 41 9.63 -2.18 -0.40
N THR A 42 10.05 -1.06 -1.00
CA THR A 42 10.95 -0.08 -0.36
C THR A 42 10.31 0.57 0.87
N SER A 43 9.01 0.89 0.83
CA SER A 43 8.29 1.38 2.02
C SER A 43 8.16 0.31 3.10
N THR A 44 8.00 -0.97 2.76
CA THR A 44 8.04 -2.06 3.76
C THR A 44 9.44 -2.23 4.36
N GLU A 45 10.51 -2.05 3.57
CA GLU A 45 11.89 -2.04 4.07
C GLU A 45 12.14 -0.87 5.04
N ALA A 46 11.51 0.29 4.80
CA ALA A 46 11.47 1.43 5.74
C ALA A 46 10.53 1.23 6.94
N GLY A 47 9.76 0.13 7.00
CA GLY A 47 8.76 -0.12 8.07
C GLY A 47 7.42 0.63 7.89
N LEU A 48 7.25 1.36 6.79
CA LEU A 48 6.15 2.30 6.52
C LEU A 48 5.20 1.82 5.40
N GLY A 49 5.27 0.55 5.02
CA GLY A 49 4.60 -0.04 3.86
C GLY A 49 3.07 -0.05 3.85
N GLY A 50 2.41 0.41 4.93
CA GLY A 50 0.97 0.69 4.93
C GLY A 50 0.63 2.06 4.36
N VAL A 51 1.33 3.11 4.82
CA VAL A 51 0.95 4.52 4.58
C VAL A 51 1.74 5.18 3.45
N MET A 52 3.06 4.97 3.39
CA MET A 52 3.91 5.66 2.42
C MET A 52 3.62 5.32 0.95
N PRO A 53 3.26 4.08 0.56
CA PRO A 53 2.87 3.80 -0.81
C PRO A 53 1.64 4.60 -1.25
N GLN A 54 0.68 4.88 -0.34
CA GLN A 54 -0.51 5.67 -0.69
C GLN A 54 -0.21 7.18 -0.72
N ILE A 55 0.69 7.66 0.14
CA ILE A 55 1.15 9.06 0.11
C ILE A 55 1.92 9.36 -1.18
N LEU A 56 2.90 8.52 -1.54
CA LEU A 56 3.69 8.71 -2.76
C LEU A 56 2.83 8.56 -4.03
N ASP A 57 1.75 7.78 -3.99
CA ASP A 57 0.79 7.69 -5.08
C ASP A 57 -0.06 8.97 -5.22
N VAL A 58 -0.51 9.56 -4.11
CA VAL A 58 -1.20 10.88 -4.13
C VAL A 58 -0.27 11.99 -4.63
N VAL A 59 1.02 11.94 -4.28
CA VAL A 59 2.05 12.86 -4.79
C VAL A 59 2.25 12.71 -6.31
N HIS A 60 2.29 11.48 -6.81
CA HIS A 60 2.37 11.17 -8.25
C HIS A 60 1.13 11.66 -9.01
N ASP A 61 -0.07 11.31 -8.55
CA ASP A 61 -1.33 11.58 -9.24
C ASP A 61 -1.71 13.07 -9.30
N ARG A 62 -1.04 13.91 -8.50
CA ARG A 62 -1.11 15.38 -8.60
C ARG A 62 -0.26 15.98 -9.73
N GLU A 63 0.30 15.13 -10.60
CA GLU A 63 1.20 15.46 -11.73
C GLU A 63 2.53 16.14 -11.34
N ASN A 64 2.89 16.10 -10.06
CA ASN A 64 3.95 16.94 -9.49
C ASN A 64 5.30 16.23 -9.26
N VAL A 65 5.35 14.89 -9.29
CA VAL A 65 6.61 14.11 -9.20
C VAL A 65 6.52 12.95 -10.20
N SER A 66 7.62 12.63 -10.91
CA SER A 66 7.58 11.58 -11.93
C SER A 66 7.69 10.18 -11.32
N GLN A 67 7.20 9.18 -12.07
CA GLN A 67 7.38 7.77 -11.72
C GLN A 67 8.86 7.36 -11.68
N GLU A 68 9.75 8.06 -12.39
CA GLU A 68 11.20 7.78 -12.38
C GLU A 68 11.83 8.26 -11.06
N ASP A 69 11.58 9.50 -10.65
CA ASP A 69 12.08 10.05 -9.37
C ASP A 69 11.65 9.17 -8.18
N LEU A 70 10.39 8.70 -8.19
CA LEU A 70 9.85 7.83 -7.15
C LEU A 70 10.39 6.38 -7.18
N MET A 71 10.95 5.90 -8.29
CA MET A 71 11.60 4.59 -8.36
C MET A 71 13.04 4.60 -7.84
N ASP A 72 13.70 5.76 -7.90
CA ASP A 72 15.06 5.97 -7.41
C ASP A 72 15.14 6.15 -5.88
N LEU A 73 14.00 6.35 -5.20
CA LEU A 73 13.91 6.41 -3.74
C LEU A 73 14.41 5.12 -3.08
N GLU A 74 15.32 5.26 -2.12
CA GLU A 74 15.74 4.22 -1.20
C GLU A 74 14.90 4.25 0.10
N ALA A 75 15.03 3.20 0.93
CA ALA A 75 14.31 3.13 2.21
C ALA A 75 14.71 4.27 3.17
N GLY A 76 15.92 4.83 3.02
CA GLY A 76 16.37 6.01 3.76
C GLY A 76 15.56 7.26 3.41
N ASP A 77 15.34 7.52 2.12
CA ASP A 77 14.60 8.68 1.64
C ASP A 77 13.12 8.60 2.03
N ILE A 78 12.51 7.40 1.92
CA ILE A 78 11.14 7.16 2.39
C ILE A 78 11.01 7.38 3.91
N THR A 79 12.05 7.04 4.68
CA THR A 79 12.06 7.29 6.14
C THR A 79 12.17 8.79 6.42
N ALA A 80 13.07 9.51 5.74
CA ALA A 80 13.23 10.95 5.90
C ALA A 80 11.95 11.72 5.52
N LEU A 81 11.38 11.45 4.33
CA LEU A 81 10.13 12.05 3.87
C LEU A 81 8.99 11.83 4.87
N TYR A 82 8.94 10.64 5.48
CA TYR A 82 7.96 10.34 6.51
C TYR A 82 8.24 11.12 7.79
N ASP A 83 9.44 11.02 8.37
CA ASP A 83 9.77 11.62 9.66
C ASP A 83 9.74 13.16 9.64
N ASP A 84 10.15 13.79 8.52
CA ASP A 84 10.27 15.25 8.40
C ASP A 84 8.95 15.95 8.01
N HIS A 85 8.08 15.32 7.20
CA HIS A 85 6.84 15.96 6.69
C HIS A 85 5.54 15.25 7.06
N ILE A 86 5.52 13.91 7.06
CA ILE A 86 4.28 13.14 7.26
C ILE A 86 4.00 12.88 8.74
N ALA A 87 5.01 12.48 9.52
CA ALA A 87 4.87 12.20 10.95
C ALA A 87 4.38 13.42 11.73
N PRO A 88 4.86 14.66 11.51
CA PRO A 88 4.32 15.84 12.17
C PRO A 88 2.84 16.10 11.83
N ALA A 89 2.43 15.82 10.60
CA ALA A 89 1.04 15.95 10.16
C ALA A 89 0.13 14.88 10.79
N ILE A 90 0.62 13.64 10.88
CA ILE A 90 -0.05 12.54 11.57
C ILE A 90 -0.20 12.84 13.06
N ASP A 91 0.86 13.31 13.73
CA ASP A 91 0.86 13.67 15.15
C ASP A 91 -0.07 14.87 15.45
N ALA A 92 -0.20 15.83 14.51
CA ALA A 92 -1.15 16.92 14.62
C ALA A 92 -2.61 16.44 14.53
N ALA A 93 -2.92 15.55 13.56
CA ALA A 93 -4.23 14.92 13.45
C ALA A 93 -4.57 14.03 14.66
N GLU A 94 -3.57 13.34 15.22
CA GLU A 94 -3.68 12.59 16.47
C GLU A 94 -4.08 13.49 17.64
N PHE A 95 -3.47 14.67 17.73
CA PHE A 95 -3.76 15.65 18.77
C PHE A 95 -5.18 16.25 18.63
N ASP A 96 -5.64 16.59 17.43
CA ASP A 96 -7.03 17.03 17.23
C ASP A 96 -8.02 15.92 17.64
N LEU A 97 -7.85 14.72 17.11
CA LEU A 97 -8.68 13.55 17.43
C LEU A 97 -8.70 13.23 18.93
N SER A 98 -7.58 13.39 19.63
CA SER A 98 -7.48 13.19 21.08
C SER A 98 -8.26 14.24 21.89
N ASN A 99 -8.42 15.45 21.37
CA ASN A 99 -9.21 16.52 22.01
C ASN A 99 -10.72 16.39 21.72
N ARG A 100 -11.11 15.62 20.70
CA ARG A 100 -12.52 15.40 20.33
C ARG A 100 -13.21 14.42 21.28
N THR A 101 -14.24 14.89 21.98
CA THR A 101 -15.14 14.02 22.76
C THR A 101 -16.22 13.45 21.85
N ALA A 102 -16.19 12.13 21.64
CA ALA A 102 -17.17 11.41 20.83
C ALA A 102 -17.86 10.30 21.64
N THR A 103 -19.14 10.05 21.34
CA THR A 103 -19.91 8.92 21.87
C THR A 103 -20.35 8.02 20.71
N ALA A 104 -19.59 6.96 20.45
CA ALA A 104 -19.96 5.92 19.49
C ALA A 104 -19.85 4.53 20.12
N GLU A 105 -20.73 3.63 19.68
CA GLU A 105 -20.66 2.21 20.01
C GLU A 105 -19.54 1.54 19.19
N ALA A 106 -18.90 0.50 19.76
CA ALA A 106 -17.80 -0.20 19.11
C ALA A 106 -18.25 -0.97 17.85
N SER A 107 -18.05 -0.38 16.68
CA SER A 107 -18.09 -1.03 15.37
C SER A 107 -16.76 -1.75 15.07
N ASP A 108 -16.71 -2.51 13.98
CA ASP A 108 -15.43 -2.77 13.30
C ASP A 108 -14.87 -1.43 12.80
N VAL A 109 -13.98 -0.84 13.61
CA VAL A 109 -13.43 0.50 13.38
C VAL A 109 -12.61 0.54 12.10
N ARG A 110 -11.83 -0.52 11.80
CA ARG A 110 -11.00 -0.55 10.59
C ARG A 110 -11.87 -0.55 9.34
N ALA A 111 -12.92 -1.39 9.30
CA ALA A 111 -13.87 -1.40 8.20
C ALA A 111 -14.64 -0.06 8.06
N HIS A 112 -14.96 0.59 9.19
CA HIS A 112 -15.57 1.93 9.19
C HIS A 112 -14.63 2.99 8.61
N LEU A 113 -13.38 3.06 9.08
CA LEU A 113 -12.36 4.01 8.61
C LEU A 113 -12.10 3.88 7.10
N THR A 114 -11.87 2.66 6.60
CA THR A 114 -11.72 2.42 5.15
C THR A 114 -12.96 2.86 4.36
N ARG A 115 -14.17 2.65 4.91
CA ARG A 115 -15.42 3.08 4.27
C ARG A 115 -15.53 4.60 4.20
N VAL A 116 -15.36 5.32 5.31
CA VAL A 116 -15.51 6.79 5.32
C VAL A 116 -14.39 7.50 4.56
N ALA A 117 -13.17 6.95 4.55
CA ALA A 117 -12.06 7.44 3.73
C ALA A 117 -12.36 7.31 2.23
N ARG A 118 -12.92 6.17 1.79
CA ARG A 118 -13.39 5.99 0.41
C ARG A 118 -14.58 6.89 0.07
N GLU A 119 -15.53 7.09 0.99
CA GLU A 119 -16.66 8.01 0.79
C GLU A 119 -16.19 9.47 0.62
N ALA A 120 -15.10 9.87 1.30
CA ALA A 120 -14.44 11.16 1.11
C ALA A 120 -13.54 11.24 -0.15
N GLY A 121 -13.29 10.12 -0.83
CA GLY A 121 -12.34 10.04 -1.95
C GLY A 121 -10.86 10.13 -1.53
N LEU A 122 -10.57 9.95 -0.24
CA LEU A 122 -9.26 10.15 0.39
C LEU A 122 -8.75 8.82 0.97
N GLU A 123 -8.53 7.82 0.11
CA GLU A 123 -8.21 6.45 0.57
C GLU A 123 -6.94 6.39 1.44
N VAL A 124 -5.96 7.28 1.18
CA VAL A 124 -4.76 7.50 2.02
C VAL A 124 -5.08 7.74 3.50
N MET A 125 -6.19 8.42 3.80
CA MET A 125 -6.63 8.66 5.18
C MET A 125 -7.06 7.37 5.89
N GLY A 126 -7.51 6.36 5.15
CA GLY A 126 -7.84 5.05 5.70
C GLY A 126 -6.63 4.36 6.34
N GLU A 127 -5.45 4.46 5.71
CA GLU A 127 -4.20 3.94 6.29
C GLU A 127 -3.62 4.87 7.35
N VAL A 128 -3.64 6.20 7.15
CA VAL A 128 -3.19 7.17 8.18
C VAL A 128 -3.96 6.96 9.50
N LEU A 129 -5.30 6.88 9.44
CA LEU A 129 -6.13 6.66 10.62
C LEU A 129 -5.99 5.24 11.17
N SER A 130 -5.62 4.26 10.34
CA SER A 130 -5.24 2.92 10.83
C SER A 130 -3.92 2.95 11.59
N VAL A 131 -2.92 3.73 11.17
CA VAL A 131 -1.66 3.94 11.90
C VAL A 131 -1.93 4.65 13.24
N LEU A 132 -2.76 5.70 13.25
CA LEU A 132 -3.16 6.38 14.49
C LEU A 132 -3.91 5.46 15.45
N ARG A 133 -4.76 4.58 14.92
CA ARG A 133 -5.45 3.56 15.72
C ARG A 133 -4.48 2.51 16.29
N ASP A 134 -3.56 2.01 15.48
CA ASP A 134 -2.59 0.98 15.88
C ASP A 134 -1.52 1.53 16.85
N ARG A 135 -1.39 2.86 17.00
CA ARG A 135 -0.66 3.54 18.08
C ARG A 135 -1.40 3.54 19.45
N GLU A 136 -2.68 3.17 19.48
CA GLU A 136 -3.57 3.13 20.67
C GLU A 136 -3.73 4.46 21.45
N THR A 137 -3.40 5.61 20.86
CA THR A 137 -3.46 6.92 21.52
C THR A 137 -4.83 7.59 21.42
N VAL A 138 -5.57 7.34 20.33
CA VAL A 138 -6.95 7.80 20.11
C VAL A 138 -7.92 6.64 20.32
N SER A 139 -9.05 6.90 20.98
CA SER A 139 -10.03 5.84 21.30
C SER A 139 -10.76 5.31 20.05
N ASP A 140 -11.03 4.00 20.00
CA ASP A 140 -11.86 3.37 18.96
C ASP A 140 -13.27 4.01 18.87
N SER A 141 -13.80 4.56 19.97
CA SER A 141 -15.05 5.35 19.99
C SER A 141 -14.93 6.72 19.31
N THR A 142 -13.74 7.32 19.24
CA THR A 142 -13.50 8.55 18.46
C THR A 142 -13.52 8.23 16.97
N PHE A 143 -12.78 7.19 16.54
CA PHE A 143 -12.75 6.75 15.15
C PHE A 143 -14.12 6.27 14.65
N GLY A 144 -14.89 5.55 15.48
CA GLY A 144 -16.25 5.10 15.15
C GLY A 144 -17.28 6.23 14.96
N ALA A 145 -16.97 7.46 15.40
CA ALA A 145 -17.81 8.63 15.19
C ALA A 145 -17.44 9.45 13.93
N LEU A 146 -16.31 9.16 13.26
CA LEU A 146 -15.87 9.93 12.10
C LEU A 146 -16.81 9.73 10.90
N THR A 147 -17.11 10.83 10.23
CA THR A 147 -17.85 10.90 8.96
C THR A 147 -16.89 11.23 7.81
N ALA A 148 -17.35 11.09 6.55
CA ALA A 148 -16.53 11.48 5.39
C ALA A 148 -16.09 12.96 5.45
N ASP A 149 -16.96 13.86 5.93
CA ASP A 149 -16.63 15.28 6.12
C ASP A 149 -15.51 15.48 7.17
N ASP A 150 -15.46 14.67 8.23
CA ASP A 150 -14.35 14.69 9.19
C ASP A 150 -13.04 14.22 8.57
N ILE A 151 -13.08 13.22 7.68
CA ILE A 151 -11.89 12.75 6.95
C ILE A 151 -11.34 13.84 6.06
N THR A 152 -12.22 14.54 5.32
CA THR A 152 -11.83 15.67 4.48
C THR A 152 -11.23 16.80 5.32
N ALA A 153 -11.83 17.16 6.46
CA ALA A 153 -11.29 18.18 7.35
C ALA A 153 -9.89 17.80 7.90
N LEU A 154 -9.71 16.59 8.41
CA LEU A 154 -8.40 16.11 8.91
C LEU A 154 -7.34 16.05 7.81
N TYR A 155 -7.75 15.70 6.58
CA TYR A 155 -6.85 15.72 5.44
C TYR A 155 -6.45 17.15 5.06
N GLU A 156 -7.41 18.05 4.88
CA GLU A 156 -7.15 19.44 4.50
C GLU A 156 -6.33 20.19 5.58
N GLU A 157 -6.65 20.03 6.87
CA GLU A 157 -6.03 20.78 7.96
C GLU A 157 -4.63 20.27 8.36
N HIS A 158 -4.34 18.98 8.17
CA HIS A 158 -3.10 18.38 8.65
C HIS A 158 -2.31 17.65 7.55
N ILE A 159 -2.92 16.68 6.88
CA ILE A 159 -2.19 15.76 5.98
C ILE A 159 -1.81 16.42 4.64
N SER A 160 -2.63 17.34 4.12
CA SER A 160 -2.42 18.00 2.83
C SER A 160 -1.10 18.77 2.81
N ALA A 161 -0.79 19.53 3.86
CA ALA A 161 0.45 20.29 3.99
C ALA A 161 1.68 19.36 4.05
N GLY A 162 1.62 18.26 4.79
CA GLY A 162 2.72 17.28 4.83
C GLY A 162 2.96 16.60 3.48
N ILE A 163 1.89 16.35 2.70
CA ILE A 163 2.00 15.85 1.33
C ILE A 163 2.62 16.91 0.40
N ASP A 164 2.17 18.16 0.48
CA ASP A 164 2.69 19.28 -0.34
C ASP A 164 4.17 19.60 -0.04
N ASP A 165 4.62 19.41 1.21
CA ASP A 165 6.01 19.62 1.63
C ASP A 165 6.91 18.43 1.23
N ALA A 166 6.44 17.18 1.38
CA ALA A 166 7.12 15.99 0.87
C ALA A 166 7.26 16.03 -0.67
N GLU A 167 6.21 16.45 -1.39
CA GLU A 167 6.24 16.69 -2.83
C GLU A 167 7.34 17.71 -3.22
N ARG A 168 7.46 18.80 -2.45
CA ARG A 168 8.46 19.84 -2.71
C ARG A 168 9.89 19.38 -2.46
N GLU A 169 10.12 18.52 -1.47
CA GLU A 169 11.44 17.93 -1.25
C GLU A 169 11.84 16.97 -2.39
N LEU A 170 10.89 16.16 -2.86
CA LEU A 170 11.07 15.28 -4.02
C LEU A 170 11.41 16.07 -5.29
N GLN A 171 10.71 17.18 -5.56
CA GLN A 171 11.02 18.08 -6.67
C GLN A 171 12.37 18.82 -6.49
N GLY A 172 12.72 19.17 -5.25
CA GLY A 172 13.90 19.99 -4.93
C GLY A 172 15.23 19.26 -4.93
N SER A 173 15.22 17.92 -5.05
CA SER A 173 16.40 17.05 -4.96
C SER A 173 17.06 16.72 -6.32
N ASN A 174 16.57 17.31 -7.42
CA ASN A 174 17.07 17.14 -8.81
C ASN A 174 18.10 18.22 -9.22
#